data_AF-A0A4Q8QTE3-F1
#
_entry.id   AF-A0A4Q8QTE3-F1
#
_cell.length_a   1.000
_cell.length_b   1.000
_cell.length_c   1.000
_cell.angle_alpha   90.00
_cell.angle_beta   90.00
_cell.angle_gamma   90.00
#
_symmetry.space_group_name_H-M   'P 1'
#
loop_
_entity.id
_entity.type
_entity.pdbx_description
1 polymer ?
#
loop_
_entity_poly.entity_id
_entity_poly.type
_entity_poly.pdbx_seq_one_letter_code
_entity_poly.pdbx_strand_id
1 'polypeptide(L)'
;MKMQSSKYLLGTASVLALLASSATVPANAGASSATKPIYFAGSTLASEAFRQILDCYTGGTVGFGFGATANDGYQFGGFPAPGHLPTTCTVSTVVNGLYAGVGSGNGTRGFIANNPQQWYSGSVTAGSVMTSTITTMFLPAAKPPIIDFSNTGSPATIFGSYPYPRVDVGMSDSPLAIATGATTLTTVSFTFTPAQSWSTTGGVTPAITVGTSTAVAYNPTTYGAPIQVPAFEVNVAIVVNTNGMTTVSGTTTISSVYSAVTGAGTTPGTQANQGAAIQLTTAQMCAIFSGLVTDWNDTTPNKVPYLDSAGTPQLGAFNDANKDPSGVAQPYSATSKTIRVVYRGDGSGTSFILTNYLKAVCPQISSTYATIFGATNLPSTSFATLIANINNSAVTSQWIAQTGSGNVASNVSTDATNSGRIGYVSADFSQPYTTNVPTAAGGTVTAPYSAALQNEQLRIAGIYVPDNTTPTTLEFIAPTPAGALNAWTDTRLRVPATTWTWVDFNIYNNVFGSVTQGGVSVTGKSVLPLTNRANAYPLSGTAFMFLYSCYKLPTGEQPTDPVNRVTSLTNYLTWHYAASNPLLTGVIQNVGFNPVPAAYATIIRNKYLSPSSAERIAIGGTAGTNCASASGAL
;
A
#
# COMPACT_ATOMS: atom_id res chain seq x y z
N MET A 1 25.87 -1.16 6.59
CA MET A 1 24.47 -1.35 6.13
C MET A 1 23.79 0.00 6.34
N LYS A 2 23.43 0.71 5.26
CA LYS A 2 23.06 2.13 5.33
C LYS A 2 21.54 2.25 5.43
N MET A 3 21.04 3.19 6.23
CA MET A 3 19.64 3.64 6.15
C MET A 3 19.36 4.14 4.73
N GLN A 4 18.12 3.93 4.25
CA GLN A 4 17.60 4.71 3.13
C GLN A 4 17.74 6.19 3.50
N SER A 5 18.68 6.89 2.87
CA SER A 5 18.87 8.31 3.13
C SER A 5 17.59 9.03 2.76
N SER A 6 17.15 9.88 3.67
CA SER A 6 16.02 10.80 3.60
C SER A 6 16.17 11.88 2.52
N LYS A 7 16.64 11.52 1.31
CA LYS A 7 16.81 12.44 0.17
C LYS A 7 15.49 12.92 -0.45
N TYR A 8 14.35 12.49 0.08
CA TYR A 8 13.01 12.80 -0.41
C TYR A 8 12.22 13.72 0.54
N LEU A 9 12.89 14.41 1.47
CA LEU A 9 12.29 15.38 2.39
C LEU A 9 12.30 16.78 1.78
N LEU A 10 11.32 17.11 0.94
CA LEU A 10 11.16 18.47 0.43
C LEU A 10 9.90 19.21 0.95
N GLY A 11 9.12 18.56 1.82
CA GLY A 11 8.09 19.21 2.65
C GLY A 11 8.60 19.48 4.07
N THR A 12 8.33 20.67 4.62
CA THR A 12 8.67 21.02 6.01
C THR A 12 7.74 20.40 7.06
N ALA A 13 6.73 19.62 6.65
CA ALA A 13 5.70 19.07 7.52
C ALA A 13 5.76 17.53 7.67
N SER A 14 6.00 16.79 6.57
CA SER A 14 5.94 15.32 6.56
C SER A 14 7.32 14.66 6.45
N VAL A 15 7.71 13.83 7.44
CA VAL A 15 9.04 13.17 7.43
C VAL A 15 9.01 11.68 7.10
N LEU A 16 9.90 11.32 6.16
CA LEU A 16 10.26 9.98 5.72
C LEU A 16 10.91 9.14 6.82
N ALA A 17 10.11 8.26 7.44
CA ALA A 17 10.63 7.07 8.10
C ALA A 17 10.74 5.92 7.07
N LEU A 18 11.65 6.02 6.10
CA LEU A 18 12.03 4.88 5.26
C LEU A 18 13.16 4.13 5.96
N LEU A 19 12.87 2.92 6.45
CA LEU A 19 13.88 2.09 7.07
C LEU A 19 14.00 0.76 6.33
N ALA A 20 15.13 0.65 5.63
CA ALA A 20 15.52 -0.52 4.90
C ALA A 20 16.18 -1.58 5.80
N SER A 21 15.90 -2.82 5.43
CA SER A 21 16.62 -4.08 5.72
C SER A 21 16.58 -4.65 7.14
N SER A 22 15.91 -5.81 7.23
CA SER A 22 16.21 -7.02 8.05
C SER A 22 16.43 -6.93 9.56
N ALA A 23 16.59 -5.74 10.14
CA ALA A 23 16.67 -5.52 11.58
C ALA A 23 15.51 -4.61 11.99
N THR A 24 14.94 -4.89 13.15
CA THR A 24 13.82 -4.13 13.71
C THR A 24 14.35 -2.76 14.16
N VAL A 25 13.99 -1.71 13.43
CA VAL A 25 14.42 -0.33 13.71
C VAL A 25 13.18 0.55 13.87
N PRO A 26 13.06 1.36 14.94
CA PRO A 26 11.95 2.29 15.12
C PRO A 26 11.98 3.34 14.02
N ALA A 27 10.80 3.75 13.52
CA ALA A 27 10.68 4.77 12.49
C ALA A 27 11.45 6.06 12.85
N ASN A 28 11.93 6.81 11.85
CA ASN A 28 12.55 8.11 12.08
C ASN A 28 11.57 9.26 11.81
N ALA A 29 11.27 10.09 12.81
CA ALA A 29 10.63 11.38 12.60
C ALA A 29 11.68 12.47 12.36
N GLY A 30 11.34 13.47 11.56
CA GLY A 30 12.10 14.70 11.41
C GLY A 30 11.20 15.88 11.74
N ALA A 31 11.73 17.09 11.57
CA ALA A 31 11.07 18.26 12.14
C ALA A 31 9.84 18.74 11.39
N SER A 32 8.97 19.31 12.21
CA SER A 32 7.89 20.21 11.86
C SER A 32 8.15 21.58 12.54
N SER A 33 7.69 22.67 11.94
CA SER A 33 7.71 24.01 12.56
C SER A 33 6.38 24.40 13.23
N ALA A 34 5.36 23.54 13.19
CA ALA A 34 4.01 23.85 13.65
C ALA A 34 3.74 23.42 15.09
N THR A 35 2.78 24.10 15.73
CA THR A 35 2.44 23.98 17.16
C THR A 35 1.56 22.78 17.50
N LYS A 36 0.87 22.14 16.53
CA LYS A 36 -0.14 21.07 16.76
C LYS A 36 -0.07 19.93 15.73
N PRO A 37 0.82 18.93 15.91
CA PRO A 37 1.01 17.85 14.94
C PRO A 37 -0.07 16.75 15.00
N ILE A 38 -0.31 16.05 13.89
CA ILE A 38 -1.12 14.82 13.79
C ILE A 38 -0.26 13.65 13.27
N TYR A 39 -0.31 12.50 13.96
CA TYR A 39 0.61 11.38 13.73
C TYR A 39 -0.07 10.15 13.10
N PHE A 40 0.35 9.82 11.88
CA PHE A 40 -0.08 8.66 11.12
C PHE A 40 1.04 7.62 11.05
N ALA A 41 0.71 6.33 11.13
CA ALA A 41 1.64 5.29 10.70
C ALA A 41 0.97 3.98 10.32
N GLY A 42 1.63 3.24 9.44
CA GLY A 42 1.23 1.88 9.10
C GLY A 42 1.54 1.54 7.66
N SER A 43 0.51 1.39 6.83
CA SER A 43 0.61 1.07 5.41
C SER A 43 1.80 1.74 4.69
N THR A 44 2.63 0.94 4.04
CA THR A 44 3.64 1.47 3.09
C THR A 44 3.06 1.64 1.68
N LEU A 45 1.82 1.22 1.46
CA LEU A 45 1.12 1.46 0.20
C LEU A 45 0.61 2.90 0.17
N ALA A 46 0.10 3.38 1.29
CA ALA A 46 -0.47 4.72 1.39
C ALA A 46 0.58 5.79 1.72
N SER A 47 1.85 5.43 1.91
CA SER A 47 2.82 6.31 2.56
C SER A 47 3.22 7.53 1.74
N GLU A 48 3.47 7.41 0.44
CA GLU A 48 3.84 8.59 -0.36
C GLU A 48 2.61 9.48 -0.62
N ALA A 49 1.46 8.85 -0.89
CA ALA A 49 0.19 9.55 -1.01
C ALA A 49 -0.11 10.42 0.22
N PHE A 50 -0.08 9.85 1.43
CA PHE A 50 -0.38 10.61 2.64
C PHE A 50 0.63 11.72 2.91
N ARG A 51 1.92 11.55 2.57
CA ARG A 51 2.89 12.64 2.68
C ARG A 51 2.47 13.83 1.81
N GLN A 52 2.17 13.58 0.54
CA GLN A 52 1.72 14.64 -0.36
C GLN A 52 0.39 15.26 0.08
N ILE A 53 -0.54 14.45 0.60
CA ILE A 53 -1.81 14.93 1.15
C ILE A 53 -1.58 15.84 2.36
N LEU A 54 -0.72 15.43 3.29
CA LEU A 54 -0.39 16.20 4.49
C LEU A 54 0.37 17.47 4.13
N ASP A 55 1.37 17.41 3.24
CA ASP A 55 2.07 18.60 2.76
C ASP A 55 1.10 19.55 2.04
N CYS A 56 0.14 19.03 1.27
CA CYS A 56 -0.92 19.85 0.66
C CYS A 56 -1.89 20.44 1.70
N TYR A 57 -2.12 19.78 2.82
CA TYR A 57 -2.94 20.35 3.88
C TYR A 57 -2.24 21.56 4.52
N THR A 58 -0.91 21.55 4.59
CA THR A 58 -0.14 22.52 5.40
C THR A 58 0.43 23.73 4.67
N GLY A 59 0.17 23.90 3.36
CA GLY A 59 0.88 24.94 2.60
C GLY A 59 2.22 24.50 2.02
N GLY A 60 2.56 23.21 2.10
CA GLY A 60 3.81 22.68 1.58
C GLY A 60 3.85 22.69 0.06
N THR A 61 5.04 22.82 -0.51
CA THR A 61 5.24 22.63 -1.96
C THR A 61 5.00 21.16 -2.31
N VAL A 62 3.98 20.90 -3.11
CA VAL A 62 3.68 19.58 -3.64
C VAL A 62 4.42 19.37 -4.96
N GLY A 63 5.24 18.31 -5.03
CA GLY A 63 5.85 17.78 -6.27
C GLY A 63 6.80 18.68 -7.06
N PHE A 64 7.65 19.46 -6.41
CA PHE A 64 8.82 20.04 -7.07
C PHE A 64 10.12 19.58 -6.42
N GLY A 65 10.89 18.80 -7.18
CA GLY A 65 12.30 18.54 -6.93
C GLY A 65 13.07 19.84 -6.72
N PHE A 66 14.10 19.75 -5.89
CA PHE A 66 14.98 20.87 -5.57
C PHE A 66 15.79 21.28 -6.80
N GLY A 67 15.40 22.37 -7.45
CA GLY A 67 16.22 23.06 -8.45
C GLY A 67 16.51 22.27 -9.72
N ALA A 68 16.93 22.98 -10.77
CA ALA A 68 17.29 22.41 -12.06
C ALA A 68 18.51 21.44 -12.03
N THR A 69 19.00 21.05 -10.86
CA THR A 69 20.25 20.27 -10.68
C THR A 69 20.20 19.16 -9.63
N ALA A 70 19.13 19.02 -8.83
CA ALA A 70 18.98 17.91 -7.88
C ALA A 70 17.60 17.25 -8.01
N ASN A 71 17.48 16.41 -9.02
CA ASN A 71 16.31 15.56 -9.23
C ASN A 71 16.06 14.70 -7.98
N ASP A 72 14.88 14.85 -7.39
CA ASP A 72 14.23 13.88 -6.48
C ASP A 72 13.96 12.53 -7.17
N GLY A 73 14.40 12.37 -8.41
CA GLY A 73 14.12 11.20 -9.21
C GLY A 73 12.66 11.11 -9.64
N TYR A 74 11.91 12.20 -9.61
CA TYR A 74 10.59 12.34 -10.22
C TYR A 74 10.68 13.35 -11.37
N GLN A 75 11.48 13.05 -12.39
CA GLN A 75 11.38 13.77 -13.67
C GLN A 75 10.17 13.24 -14.43
N PHE A 76 9.07 14.00 -14.44
CA PHE A 76 7.88 13.68 -15.21
C PHE A 76 8.09 14.09 -16.68
N GLY A 77 8.32 13.11 -17.55
CA GLY A 77 8.47 13.35 -18.99
C GLY A 77 7.13 13.66 -19.65
N GLY A 78 6.83 14.95 -19.85
CA GLY A 78 6.05 15.49 -20.99
C GLY A 78 4.70 14.91 -21.42
N PHE A 79 4.06 13.98 -20.71
CA PHE A 79 2.82 13.34 -21.19
C PHE A 79 1.91 12.83 -20.07
N PRO A 80 0.63 13.23 -20.07
CA PRO A 80 0.20 14.20 -19.06
C PRO A 80 0.79 13.76 -17.72
N ALA A 81 1.92 14.36 -17.37
CA ALA A 81 2.28 14.45 -15.96
C ALA A 81 1.02 14.91 -15.23
N PRO A 82 0.74 14.51 -13.99
CA PRO A 82 -0.25 15.21 -13.22
C PRO A 82 0.33 16.61 -12.91
N GLY A 83 0.23 17.51 -13.89
CA GLY A 83 0.23 18.97 -13.74
C GLY A 83 -1.04 19.45 -13.04
N HIS A 84 -1.60 18.61 -12.18
CA HIS A 84 -2.72 18.85 -11.29
C HIS A 84 -2.28 18.98 -9.84
N LEU A 85 -0.98 18.83 -9.55
CA LEU A 85 -0.49 19.28 -8.26
C LEU A 85 -0.76 20.79 -8.16
N PRO A 86 -1.57 21.22 -7.17
CA PRO A 86 -1.86 22.63 -7.02
C PRO A 86 -0.53 23.38 -6.84
N THR A 87 -0.32 24.45 -7.60
CA THR A 87 0.88 25.30 -7.46
C THR A 87 1.02 25.86 -6.05
N THR A 88 -0.10 25.98 -5.33
CA THR A 88 -0.18 26.18 -3.88
C THR A 88 -1.30 25.33 -3.30
N CYS A 89 -1.00 24.65 -2.20
CA CYS A 89 -1.92 23.84 -1.43
C CYS A 89 -1.83 24.32 0.02
N THR A 90 -2.57 25.37 0.41
CA THR A 90 -2.54 25.87 1.80
C THR A 90 -3.93 25.83 2.40
N VAL A 91 -4.18 24.90 3.31
CA VAL A 91 -5.46 24.76 4.02
C VAL A 91 -5.31 25.14 5.50
N SER A 92 -4.20 24.76 6.12
CA SER A 92 -3.83 25.10 7.49
C SER A 92 -2.36 25.50 7.56
N THR A 93 -2.01 26.46 8.41
CA THR A 93 -0.61 26.82 8.68
C THR A 93 -0.17 26.44 10.10
N VAL A 94 -1.07 25.86 10.89
CA VAL A 94 -0.89 25.59 12.33
C VAL A 94 -0.87 24.10 12.70
N VAL A 95 -1.34 23.24 11.80
CA VAL A 95 -1.34 21.78 11.96
C VAL A 95 -0.32 21.18 11.01
N ASN A 96 0.52 20.23 11.48
CA ASN A 96 1.41 19.46 10.62
C ASN A 96 1.12 17.96 10.71
N GLY A 97 1.10 17.27 9.57
CA GLY A 97 0.94 15.83 9.54
C GLY A 97 2.25 15.08 9.38
N LEU A 98 2.42 13.98 10.13
CA LEU A 98 3.55 13.08 9.96
C LEU A 98 3.07 11.68 9.62
N TYR A 99 3.80 10.99 8.73
CA TYR A 99 3.46 9.65 8.28
C TYR A 99 4.68 8.71 8.35
N ALA A 100 4.59 7.64 9.15
CA ALA A 100 5.56 6.54 9.10
C ALA A 100 5.03 5.32 8.33
N GLY A 101 5.70 4.98 7.23
CA GLY A 101 5.43 3.76 6.47
C GLY A 101 6.15 2.57 7.10
N VAL A 102 5.44 1.81 7.93
CA VAL A 102 6.01 0.73 8.78
C VAL A 102 5.40 -0.65 8.50
N GLY A 103 4.47 -0.74 7.56
CA GLY A 103 3.66 -1.91 7.28
C GLY A 103 2.34 -1.89 8.03
N SER A 104 1.29 -2.41 7.40
CA SER A 104 -0.08 -2.42 7.95
C SER A 104 -0.20 -3.17 9.26
N GLY A 105 0.57 -4.25 9.43
CA GLY A 105 0.60 -5.02 10.68
C GLY A 105 1.08 -4.18 11.86
N ASN A 106 2.14 -3.40 11.67
CA ASN A 106 2.68 -2.52 12.72
C ASN A 106 1.82 -1.28 12.93
N GLY A 107 1.21 -0.73 11.86
CA GLY A 107 0.18 0.31 11.97
C GLY A 107 -1.01 -0.12 12.84
N THR A 108 -1.55 -1.32 12.57
CA THR A 108 -2.62 -1.94 13.34
C THR A 108 -2.20 -2.19 14.79
N ARG A 109 -0.98 -2.69 15.01
CA ARG A 109 -0.43 -2.98 16.33
C ARG A 109 -0.32 -1.72 17.18
N GLY A 110 0.22 -0.62 16.62
CA GLY A 110 0.32 0.66 17.33
C GLY A 110 -1.04 1.25 17.67
N PHE A 111 -2.02 1.12 16.77
CA PHE A 111 -3.41 1.53 17.02
C PHE A 111 -4.08 0.68 18.11
N ILE A 112 -4.01 -0.65 18.04
CA ILE A 112 -4.65 -1.51 19.04
C ILE A 112 -4.02 -1.31 20.42
N ALA A 113 -2.70 -1.14 20.48
CA ALA A 113 -1.96 -0.93 21.72
C ALA A 113 -2.00 0.51 22.26
N ASN A 114 -2.47 1.47 21.46
CA ASN A 114 -2.19 2.90 21.64
C ASN A 114 -0.72 3.18 22.01
N ASN A 115 0.20 2.58 21.27
CA ASN A 115 1.64 2.66 21.54
C ASN A 115 2.43 2.95 20.26
N PRO A 116 3.00 4.17 20.09
CA PRO A 116 3.76 4.54 18.91
C PRO A 116 5.08 3.77 18.76
N GLN A 117 5.61 3.14 19.82
CA GLN A 117 6.80 2.30 19.74
C GLN A 117 6.58 1.06 18.87
N GLN A 118 5.34 0.65 18.63
CA GLN A 118 5.01 -0.46 17.75
C GLN A 118 5.14 -0.10 16.26
N TRP A 119 5.40 1.17 15.94
CA TRP A 119 5.60 1.65 14.58
C TRP A 119 7.09 1.54 14.17
N TYR A 120 7.59 0.31 14.16
CA TYR A 120 8.91 -0.06 13.64
C TYR A 120 8.80 -0.72 12.27
N SER A 121 9.87 -0.74 11.47
CA SER A 121 9.87 -1.48 10.21
C SER A 121 10.19 -2.96 10.41
N GLY A 122 9.65 -3.80 9.52
CA GLY A 122 9.93 -5.24 9.52
C GLY A 122 9.06 -6.03 10.49
N SER A 123 9.49 -7.28 10.73
CA SER A 123 8.80 -8.24 11.61
C SER A 123 9.63 -8.47 12.86
N VAL A 124 8.99 -8.43 14.04
CA VAL A 124 9.59 -8.90 15.29
C VAL A 124 8.92 -10.23 15.65
N THR A 125 9.71 -11.27 15.89
CA THR A 125 9.20 -12.54 16.42
C THR A 125 9.14 -12.47 17.95
N ALA A 126 8.06 -12.98 18.54
CA ALA A 126 7.92 -13.06 19.99
C ALA A 126 9.08 -13.90 20.59
N GLY A 127 9.71 -13.41 21.66
CA GLY A 127 10.77 -14.13 22.38
C GLY A 127 12.18 -14.04 21.79
N SER A 128 12.38 -13.45 20.61
CA SER A 128 13.73 -13.16 20.12
C SER A 128 14.28 -11.90 20.80
N VAL A 129 15.21 -12.06 21.73
CA VAL A 129 16.05 -10.96 22.22
C VAL A 129 16.97 -10.57 21.06
N MET A 130 16.57 -9.56 20.29
CA MET A 130 17.49 -8.92 19.36
C MET A 130 18.24 -7.82 20.10
N THR A 131 19.44 -8.15 20.58
CA THR A 131 20.49 -7.17 20.84
C THR A 131 21.10 -6.77 19.50
N SER A 132 20.34 -6.07 18.67
CA SER A 132 20.93 -5.43 17.49
C SER A 132 21.67 -4.19 17.97
N THR A 133 23.00 -4.29 18.03
CA THR A 133 23.83 -3.10 18.22
C THR A 133 23.81 -2.36 16.90
N ILE A 134 22.98 -1.32 16.79
CA ILE A 134 22.98 -0.42 15.63
C ILE A 134 24.23 0.45 15.73
N THR A 135 25.38 -0.10 15.33
CA THR A 135 26.70 0.58 15.39
C THR A 135 26.82 1.74 14.40
N THR A 136 25.89 1.85 13.45
CA THR A 136 25.79 2.96 12.51
C THR A 136 24.39 3.55 12.53
N MET A 137 24.01 4.19 13.63
CA MET A 137 22.91 5.14 13.58
C MET A 137 23.42 6.34 12.77
N PHE A 138 23.10 6.39 11.47
CA PHE A 138 23.35 7.58 10.67
C PHE A 138 22.37 8.65 11.17
N LEU A 139 22.86 9.45 12.11
CA LEU A 139 22.22 10.66 12.56
C LEU A 139 21.89 11.51 11.33
N PRO A 140 20.70 12.12 11.23
CA PRO A 140 20.53 13.22 10.28
C PRO A 140 21.65 14.23 10.53
N ALA A 141 22.30 14.71 9.46
CA ALA A 141 23.44 15.63 9.56
C ALA A 141 23.11 16.91 10.33
N ALA A 142 21.81 17.23 10.46
CA ALA A 142 21.28 18.23 11.36
C ALA A 142 20.43 17.56 12.47
N LYS A 143 20.60 18.02 13.71
CA LYS A 143 19.71 17.74 14.87
C LYS A 143 18.25 17.84 14.42
N PRO A 144 17.34 16.90 14.76
CA PRO A 144 15.92 17.06 14.50
C PRO A 144 15.43 18.41 15.05
N PRO A 145 14.93 19.33 14.21
CA PRO A 145 14.54 20.67 14.67
C PRO A 145 13.38 20.72 15.68
N ILE A 146 12.59 19.64 15.85
CA ILE A 146 11.64 19.55 16.97
C ILE A 146 12.31 18.86 18.15
N ILE A 147 12.58 19.69 19.15
CA ILE A 147 12.37 19.30 20.52
C ILE A 147 11.02 19.93 20.92
N ASP A 148 10.02 19.12 21.25
CA ASP A 148 8.74 19.63 21.79
C ASP A 148 8.97 20.06 23.25
N PHE A 149 9.67 21.17 23.50
CA PHE A 149 9.95 21.62 24.87
C PHE A 149 8.66 21.95 25.67
N SER A 150 7.51 22.10 25.00
CA SER A 150 6.23 22.43 25.60
C SER A 150 5.53 21.27 26.30
N ASN A 151 5.89 20.03 25.98
CA ASN A 151 5.31 18.84 26.61
C ASN A 151 6.28 18.30 27.67
N THR A 152 5.90 18.38 28.94
CA THR A 152 6.62 17.72 30.05
C THR A 152 6.52 16.20 29.85
N GLY A 153 7.49 15.64 29.11
CA GLY A 153 7.45 14.26 28.59
C GLY A 153 7.88 14.11 27.11
N SER A 154 8.32 15.18 26.46
CA SER A 154 8.71 15.21 25.05
C SER A 154 10.02 14.49 24.70
N PRO A 155 10.17 13.99 23.44
CA PRO A 155 11.29 13.18 22.96
C PRO A 155 12.71 13.72 23.17
N ALA A 156 12.86 15.00 23.49
CA ALA A 156 14.18 15.58 23.70
C ALA A 156 14.80 15.29 25.06
N THR A 157 14.01 14.77 26.00
CA THR A 157 14.47 14.32 27.32
C THR A 157 14.29 12.82 27.51
N ILE A 158 13.60 12.14 26.58
CA ILE A 158 13.27 10.71 26.65
C ILE A 158 13.36 10.11 25.25
N PHE A 159 14.46 9.40 24.96
CA PHE A 159 14.64 8.64 23.72
C PHE A 159 13.58 7.53 23.56
N GLY A 160 12.98 7.09 24.68
CA GLY A 160 11.91 6.09 24.73
C GLY A 160 10.58 6.49 24.07
N SER A 161 10.33 7.75 23.75
CA SER A 161 9.11 8.20 23.02
C SER A 161 9.36 8.44 21.52
N TYR A 162 10.42 7.84 20.96
CA TYR A 162 10.79 7.95 19.56
C TYR A 162 10.03 6.94 18.67
N PRO A 163 9.65 7.30 17.43
CA PRO A 163 9.72 8.63 16.82
C PRO A 163 8.55 9.56 17.10
N TYR A 164 7.40 9.02 17.52
CA TYR A 164 6.18 9.79 17.70
C TYR A 164 5.76 9.76 19.16
N PRO A 165 5.29 10.89 19.72
CA PRO A 165 4.89 10.97 21.13
C PRO A 165 3.58 10.22 21.41
N ARG A 166 2.78 9.94 20.38
CA ARG A 166 1.47 9.28 20.49
C ARG A 166 0.99 8.73 19.14
N VAL A 167 -0.13 8.02 19.18
CA VAL A 167 -0.84 7.52 18.00
C VAL A 167 -2.08 8.37 17.75
N ASP A 168 -2.18 9.03 16.59
CA ASP A 168 -3.44 9.66 16.18
C ASP A 168 -4.21 8.79 15.18
N VAL A 169 -3.52 8.24 14.18
CA VAL A 169 -4.14 7.40 13.15
C VAL A 169 -3.28 6.19 12.82
N GLY A 170 -3.84 4.99 13.00
CA GLY A 170 -3.26 3.75 12.46
C GLY A 170 -3.65 3.57 10.99
N MET A 171 -2.75 3.05 10.17
CA MET A 171 -2.98 2.89 8.73
C MET A 171 -2.79 1.43 8.31
N SER A 172 -3.70 0.90 7.49
CA SER A 172 -3.62 -0.50 7.07
C SER A 172 -4.39 -0.75 5.77
N ASP A 173 -3.82 -1.51 4.83
CA ASP A 173 -4.54 -1.95 3.61
C ASP A 173 -5.26 -3.29 3.82
N SER A 174 -5.25 -3.79 5.05
CA SER A 174 -6.07 -4.90 5.53
C SER A 174 -7.09 -4.41 6.55
N PRO A 175 -8.29 -5.00 6.61
CA PRO A 175 -9.30 -4.58 7.58
C PRO A 175 -8.87 -4.88 9.01
N LEU A 176 -9.42 -4.09 9.93
CA LEU A 176 -9.22 -4.15 11.36
C LEU A 176 -9.88 -5.42 11.93
N ALA A 177 -9.08 -6.43 12.20
CA ALA A 177 -9.53 -7.68 12.79
C ALA A 177 -9.65 -7.58 14.33
N ILE A 178 -10.64 -6.81 14.82
CA ILE A 178 -10.94 -6.72 16.27
C ILE A 178 -12.08 -7.69 16.68
N ALA A 179 -12.90 -8.15 15.74
CA ALA A 179 -14.08 -8.95 16.03
C ALA A 179 -13.80 -10.46 15.96
N THR A 180 -13.62 -11.11 17.12
CA THR A 180 -14.02 -12.51 17.50
C THR A 180 -13.17 -13.02 18.68
N GLY A 181 -13.08 -12.26 19.79
CA GLY A 181 -12.60 -12.79 21.09
C GLY A 181 -11.18 -13.37 21.16
N ALA A 182 -10.37 -13.29 20.10
CA ALA A 182 -9.12 -14.05 19.97
C ALA A 182 -7.93 -13.26 19.38
N THR A 183 -8.05 -11.99 19.02
CA THR A 183 -6.93 -11.24 18.47
C THR A 183 -6.16 -10.48 19.55
N THR A 184 -5.49 -11.24 20.42
CA THR A 184 -4.31 -10.72 21.10
C THR A 184 -3.23 -10.47 20.05
N LEU A 185 -3.08 -9.22 19.59
CA LEU A 185 -1.89 -8.85 18.85
C LEU A 185 -0.71 -8.84 19.82
N THR A 186 0.44 -9.31 19.38
CA THR A 186 1.62 -9.35 20.24
C THR A 186 2.40 -8.03 20.14
N THR A 187 2.37 -7.17 21.15
CA THR A 187 3.31 -6.03 21.22
C THR A 187 4.68 -6.51 21.64
N VAL A 188 5.69 -5.72 21.33
CA VAL A 188 7.05 -5.94 21.82
C VAL A 188 7.55 -4.69 22.53
N SER A 189 8.32 -4.88 23.60
CA SER A 189 8.95 -3.77 24.31
C SER A 189 10.24 -3.36 23.62
N PHE A 190 10.56 -2.07 23.67
CA PHE A 190 11.82 -1.52 23.18
C PHE A 190 12.53 -0.78 24.30
N THR A 191 13.83 -1.01 24.43
CA THR A 191 14.70 -0.25 25.33
C THR A 191 15.77 0.45 24.51
N PHE A 192 15.97 1.73 24.79
CA PHE A 192 16.93 2.58 24.09
C PHE A 192 18.09 2.92 25.02
N THR A 193 19.31 2.83 24.50
CA THR A 193 20.53 3.24 25.21
C THR A 193 21.24 4.29 24.36
N PRO A 194 21.49 5.51 24.85
CA PRO A 194 21.02 6.07 26.13
C PRO A 194 19.50 6.33 26.12
N ALA A 195 18.85 6.22 27.29
CA ALA A 195 17.39 6.35 27.41
C ALA A 195 16.88 7.80 27.34
N GLN A 196 17.75 8.80 27.52
CA GLN A 196 17.34 10.19 27.79
C GLN A 196 17.63 11.17 26.65
N SER A 197 18.76 11.08 25.93
CA SER A 197 19.02 12.03 24.83
C SER A 197 20.00 11.52 23.79
N TRP A 198 19.90 12.11 22.59
CA TRP A 198 20.83 11.90 21.48
C TRP A 198 22.24 12.47 21.74
N SER A 199 22.46 13.16 22.88
CA SER A 199 23.63 14.01 23.10
C SER A 199 24.40 13.75 24.39
N THR A 200 24.21 12.63 25.10
CA THR A 200 25.07 12.34 26.27
C THR A 200 26.49 12.06 25.80
N THR A 201 27.33 13.08 25.97
CA THR A 201 28.78 13.10 25.88
C THR A 201 29.35 11.99 26.78
N GLY A 202 30.00 10.98 26.19
CA GLY A 202 30.55 9.85 26.98
C GLY A 202 30.93 8.58 26.22
N GLY A 203 30.85 8.54 24.87
CA GLY A 203 31.36 7.40 24.08
C GLY A 203 30.49 6.14 24.08
N VAL A 204 29.27 6.17 24.64
CA VAL A 204 28.35 5.02 24.60
C VAL A 204 27.69 4.93 23.22
N THR A 205 27.84 3.78 22.55
CA THR A 205 27.20 3.51 21.26
C THR A 205 25.68 3.42 21.43
N PRO A 206 24.88 4.20 20.66
CA PRO A 206 23.44 4.07 20.70
C PRO A 206 22.99 2.65 20.36
N ALA A 207 22.10 2.07 21.17
CA ALA A 207 21.61 0.71 20.99
C ALA A 207 20.10 0.63 21.24
N ILE A 208 19.44 -0.27 20.50
CA ILE A 208 18.02 -0.57 20.65
C ILE A 208 17.91 -2.06 20.98
N THR A 209 17.34 -2.35 22.14
CA THR A 209 17.09 -3.72 22.58
C THR A 209 15.61 -4.01 22.45
N VAL A 210 15.30 -5.09 21.74
CA VAL A 210 13.94 -5.64 21.69
C VAL A 210 13.75 -6.57 22.88
N GLY A 211 12.77 -6.24 23.72
CA GLY A 211 12.47 -6.96 24.95
C GLY A 211 11.36 -8.01 24.77
N THR A 212 10.65 -8.29 25.86
CA THR A 212 9.58 -9.28 25.90
C THR A 212 8.39 -8.86 25.07
N SER A 213 7.68 -9.87 24.58
CA SER A 213 6.48 -9.75 23.78
C SER A 213 5.23 -10.00 24.62
N THR A 214 4.21 -9.17 24.51
CA THR A 214 2.99 -9.24 25.33
C THR A 214 1.75 -9.21 24.45
N ALA A 215 0.75 -10.01 24.80
CA ALA A 215 -0.56 -9.95 24.18
C ALA A 215 -1.27 -8.62 24.54
N VAL A 216 -1.79 -7.91 23.53
CA VAL A 216 -2.61 -6.70 23.71
C VAL A 216 -3.92 -6.84 22.97
N ALA A 217 -4.98 -6.28 23.55
CA ALA A 217 -6.30 -6.14 22.94
C ALA A 217 -6.71 -4.67 22.92
N TYR A 218 -7.57 -4.32 21.96
CA TYR A 218 -8.11 -2.98 21.87
C TYR A 218 -8.99 -2.70 23.10
N ASN A 219 -8.85 -1.52 23.71
CA ASN A 219 -9.59 -1.16 24.92
C ASN A 219 -10.74 -0.20 24.58
N PRO A 220 -11.97 -0.71 24.32
CA PRO A 220 -13.09 0.14 23.97
C PRO A 220 -13.62 0.98 25.14
N THR A 221 -13.32 0.59 26.39
CA THR A 221 -13.74 1.37 27.57
C THR A 221 -12.91 2.64 27.73
N THR A 222 -11.65 2.60 27.32
CA THR A 222 -10.73 3.75 27.39
C THR A 222 -10.78 4.58 26.10
N TYR A 223 -10.82 3.94 24.93
CA TYR A 223 -10.66 4.62 23.63
C TYR A 223 -11.98 4.86 22.88
N GLY A 224 -13.10 4.40 23.44
CA GLY A 224 -14.38 4.32 22.74
C GLY A 224 -14.40 3.20 21.71
N ALA A 225 -15.46 3.11 20.90
CA ALA A 225 -15.48 2.14 19.80
C ALA A 225 -14.37 2.44 18.78
N PRO A 226 -13.75 1.43 18.16
CA PRO A 226 -12.81 1.68 17.07
C PRO A 226 -13.56 2.23 15.85
N ILE A 227 -12.89 3.06 15.07
CA ILE A 227 -13.38 3.55 13.79
C ILE A 227 -12.43 3.05 12.70
N GLN A 228 -12.98 2.42 11.68
CA GLN A 228 -12.29 2.08 10.44
C GLN A 228 -13.01 2.77 9.29
N VAL A 229 -12.27 3.49 8.46
CA VAL A 229 -12.80 4.14 7.25
C VAL A 229 -11.79 4.04 6.10
N PRO A 230 -12.24 3.85 4.85
CA PRO A 230 -11.33 3.90 3.70
C PRO A 230 -10.76 5.32 3.54
N ALA A 231 -9.45 5.44 3.30
CA ALA A 231 -8.77 6.70 3.07
C ALA A 231 -8.93 7.17 1.62
N PHE A 232 -8.71 6.25 0.68
CA PHE A 232 -8.84 6.43 -0.77
C PHE A 232 -8.84 5.06 -1.45
N GLU A 233 -9.20 5.06 -2.73
CA GLU A 233 -9.17 3.91 -3.63
C GLU A 233 -7.73 3.68 -4.09
N VAL A 234 -7.25 2.44 -4.02
CA VAL A 234 -5.85 2.11 -4.34
C VAL A 234 -5.73 1.04 -5.40
N ASN A 235 -4.62 1.07 -6.13
CA ASN A 235 -4.19 0.02 -7.04
C ASN A 235 -2.93 -0.66 -6.50
N VAL A 236 -2.89 -1.99 -6.55
CA VAL A 236 -1.67 -2.77 -6.36
C VAL A 236 -1.11 -3.12 -7.73
N ALA A 237 -0.02 -2.46 -8.12
CA ALA A 237 0.68 -2.70 -9.37
C ALA A 237 1.49 -3.99 -9.30
N ILE A 238 1.35 -4.83 -10.33
CA ILE A 238 2.22 -5.99 -10.56
C ILE A 238 3.43 -5.50 -11.33
N VAL A 239 4.57 -5.33 -10.67
CA VAL A 239 5.78 -4.76 -11.27
C VAL A 239 6.69 -5.84 -11.84
N VAL A 240 7.28 -5.58 -13.01
CA VAL A 240 8.11 -6.56 -13.72
C VAL A 240 9.37 -5.90 -14.24
N ASN A 241 10.50 -6.58 -14.09
CA ASN A 241 11.75 -6.19 -14.73
C ASN A 241 11.92 -6.96 -16.05
N THR A 242 11.62 -6.29 -17.15
CA THR A 242 11.74 -6.81 -18.51
C THR A 242 13.09 -6.54 -19.16
N ASN A 243 14.04 -5.91 -18.45
CA ASN A 243 15.35 -5.61 -19.00
C ASN A 243 16.07 -6.90 -19.38
N GLY A 244 16.62 -6.98 -20.59
CA GLY A 244 17.32 -8.17 -21.08
C GLY A 244 16.42 -9.37 -21.37
N MET A 245 15.10 -9.22 -21.30
CA MET A 245 14.15 -10.16 -21.90
C MET A 245 14.03 -9.83 -23.39
N THR A 246 14.33 -10.81 -24.24
CA THR A 246 14.30 -10.67 -25.70
C THR A 246 13.15 -11.47 -26.28
N THR A 247 12.63 -11.12 -27.44
CA THR A 247 11.67 -11.96 -28.18
C THR A 247 12.21 -12.29 -29.55
N VAL A 248 11.64 -13.29 -30.22
CA VAL A 248 12.01 -13.63 -31.60
C VAL A 248 10.73 -13.53 -32.44
N SER A 249 10.75 -12.71 -33.50
CA SER A 249 9.70 -12.74 -34.53
C SER A 249 10.33 -13.16 -35.85
N GLY A 250 9.91 -14.32 -36.35
CA GLY A 250 10.54 -15.00 -37.48
C GLY A 250 12.01 -15.32 -37.19
N THR A 251 12.93 -14.77 -37.98
CA THR A 251 14.39 -14.92 -37.80
C THR A 251 15.04 -13.77 -37.01
N THR A 252 14.27 -12.77 -36.60
CA THR A 252 14.80 -11.55 -35.97
C THR A 252 14.65 -11.64 -34.45
N THR A 253 15.75 -11.48 -33.72
CA THR A 253 15.72 -11.26 -32.26
C THR A 253 15.46 -9.79 -31.98
N ILE A 254 14.40 -9.51 -31.22
CA ILE A 254 13.98 -8.18 -30.83
C ILE A 254 14.31 -8.00 -29.35
N SER A 255 15.08 -6.94 -29.04
CA SER A 255 15.56 -6.66 -27.68
C SER A 255 14.49 -6.05 -26.75
N SER A 256 13.22 -6.11 -27.17
CA SER A 256 12.07 -5.73 -26.37
C SER A 256 11.14 -6.93 -26.22
N VAL A 257 10.56 -7.08 -25.04
CA VAL A 257 9.38 -7.93 -24.87
C VAL A 257 8.31 -7.41 -25.82
N TYR A 258 7.76 -8.27 -26.68
CA TYR A 258 6.50 -7.98 -27.38
C TYR A 258 5.40 -7.88 -26.34
N SER A 259 5.35 -6.79 -25.60
CA SER A 259 4.11 -6.39 -24.95
C SER A 259 3.27 -5.82 -26.07
N ALA A 260 2.27 -6.57 -26.55
CA ALA A 260 1.28 -6.10 -27.50
C ALA A 260 0.35 -5.06 -26.84
N VAL A 261 0.94 -4.03 -26.24
CA VAL A 261 0.36 -2.72 -26.12
C VAL A 261 0.56 -2.08 -27.50
N THR A 262 -0.39 -2.29 -28.41
CA THR A 262 -0.50 -1.50 -29.64
C THR A 262 -0.53 -0.03 -29.24
N GLY A 263 0.61 0.66 -29.36
CA GLY A 263 0.78 1.98 -28.76
C GLY A 263 2.20 2.31 -28.30
N ALA A 264 3.15 1.36 -28.26
CA ALA A 264 4.58 1.65 -28.02
C ALA A 264 5.27 2.45 -29.16
N GLY A 265 4.62 3.53 -29.63
CA GLY A 265 5.32 4.67 -30.19
C GLY A 265 6.12 5.35 -29.07
N THR A 266 7.11 6.12 -29.47
CA THR A 266 8.05 6.88 -28.63
C THR A 266 7.39 7.96 -27.75
N THR A 267 6.06 7.96 -27.63
CA THR A 267 5.27 8.89 -26.83
C THR A 267 4.07 8.13 -26.22
N PRO A 268 3.96 8.02 -24.88
CA PRO A 268 2.74 7.53 -24.22
C PRO A 268 1.54 8.36 -24.70
N GLY A 269 0.33 7.77 -24.83
CA GLY A 269 -0.72 8.40 -25.65
C GLY A 269 -2.14 7.93 -25.37
N THR A 270 -2.32 6.61 -25.32
CA THR A 270 -3.61 5.96 -25.06
C THR A 270 -3.52 5.10 -23.80
N GLN A 271 -4.67 4.69 -23.26
CA GLN A 271 -4.81 3.95 -22.00
C GLN A 271 -3.84 2.75 -21.88
N ALA A 272 -3.49 2.17 -23.03
CA ALA A 272 -2.52 1.11 -23.22
C ALA A 272 -1.07 1.45 -22.75
N ASN A 273 -0.63 2.71 -22.78
CA ASN A 273 0.76 3.14 -22.52
C ASN A 273 1.05 3.64 -21.09
N GLN A 274 0.18 3.37 -20.11
CA GLN A 274 0.28 3.92 -18.74
C GLN A 274 1.32 3.19 -17.86
N GLY A 275 2.55 3.03 -18.35
CA GLY A 275 3.64 2.39 -17.62
C GLY A 275 3.52 0.86 -17.48
N ALA A 276 2.69 0.23 -18.31
CA ALA A 276 2.57 -1.22 -18.39
C ALA A 276 3.63 -1.82 -19.34
N ALA A 277 4.59 -2.57 -18.81
CA ALA A 277 5.65 -3.23 -19.57
C ALA A 277 5.23 -4.56 -20.20
N ILE A 278 4.23 -5.25 -19.64
CA ILE A 278 3.66 -6.50 -20.18
C ILE A 278 2.16 -6.58 -19.91
N GLN A 279 1.49 -7.53 -20.57
CA GLN A 279 0.11 -7.92 -20.27
C GLN A 279 0.12 -9.30 -19.60
N LEU A 280 -0.68 -9.48 -18.55
CA LEU A 280 -0.83 -10.76 -17.84
C LEU A 280 -2.30 -11.12 -17.68
N THR A 281 -2.62 -12.34 -18.07
CA THR A 281 -3.94 -12.94 -17.81
C THR A 281 -4.08 -13.35 -16.36
N THR A 282 -5.33 -13.55 -15.93
CA THR A 282 -5.63 -14.12 -14.61
C THR A 282 -4.98 -15.50 -14.46
N ALA A 283 -4.99 -16.32 -15.52
CA ALA A 283 -4.36 -17.63 -15.53
C ALA A 283 -2.84 -17.58 -15.31
N GLN A 284 -2.15 -16.65 -15.99
CA GLN A 284 -0.70 -16.45 -15.82
C GLN A 284 -0.37 -15.89 -14.44
N MET A 285 -1.18 -14.96 -13.91
CA MET A 285 -1.06 -14.49 -12.53
C MET A 285 -1.11 -15.67 -11.55
N CYS A 286 -2.11 -16.54 -11.67
CA CYS A 286 -2.22 -17.73 -10.84
C CYS A 286 -1.05 -18.71 -11.04
N ALA A 287 -0.57 -18.89 -12.26
CA ALA A 287 0.54 -19.78 -12.58
C ALA A 287 1.88 -19.31 -11.99
N ILE A 288 2.15 -18.00 -12.06
CA ILE A 288 3.35 -17.38 -11.48
C ILE A 288 3.30 -17.47 -9.96
N PHE A 289 2.21 -17.01 -9.34
CA PHE A 289 2.08 -16.94 -7.89
C PHE A 289 1.79 -18.30 -7.22
N SER A 290 1.54 -19.36 -7.99
CA SER A 290 1.54 -20.75 -7.48
C SER A 290 2.89 -21.44 -7.65
N GLY A 291 3.82 -20.85 -8.39
CA GLY A 291 5.08 -21.48 -8.76
C GLY A 291 4.96 -22.56 -9.85
N LEU A 292 3.81 -22.67 -10.53
CA LEU A 292 3.63 -23.58 -11.65
C LEU A 292 4.51 -23.18 -12.85
N VAL A 293 4.65 -21.87 -13.09
CA VAL A 293 5.56 -21.31 -14.10
C VAL A 293 6.69 -20.57 -13.39
N THR A 294 7.92 -20.93 -13.74
CA THR A 294 9.14 -20.43 -13.08
C THR A 294 10.13 -19.80 -14.07
N ASP A 295 9.79 -19.73 -15.35
CA ASP A 295 10.65 -19.15 -16.38
C ASP A 295 9.82 -18.36 -17.42
N TRP A 296 10.29 -17.19 -17.81
CA TRP A 296 9.65 -16.36 -18.83
C TRP A 296 9.77 -16.93 -20.26
N ASN A 297 10.65 -17.90 -20.47
CA ASN A 297 10.83 -18.64 -21.72
C ASN A 297 9.97 -19.92 -21.81
N ASP A 298 9.08 -20.15 -20.84
CA ASP A 298 8.27 -21.36 -20.81
C ASP A 298 7.26 -21.41 -21.97
N THR A 299 7.49 -22.33 -22.91
CA THR A 299 6.60 -22.62 -24.05
C THR A 299 5.94 -24.00 -23.92
N THR A 300 5.93 -24.59 -22.72
CA THR A 300 5.40 -25.94 -22.51
C THR A 300 3.91 -25.99 -22.86
N PRO A 301 3.48 -26.79 -23.86
CA PRO A 301 2.08 -26.91 -24.21
C PRO A 301 1.25 -27.51 -23.07
N ASN A 302 -0.02 -27.12 -22.99
CA ASN A 302 -1.00 -27.66 -22.04
C ASN A 302 -0.59 -27.57 -20.56
N LYS A 303 0.18 -26.54 -20.18
CA LYS A 303 0.73 -26.39 -18.82
C LYS A 303 -0.14 -25.51 -17.93
N VAL A 304 -0.63 -24.39 -18.44
CA VAL A 304 -1.34 -23.36 -17.66
C VAL A 304 -2.84 -23.56 -17.82
N PRO A 305 -3.60 -23.83 -16.74
CA PRO A 305 -5.04 -23.88 -16.79
C PRO A 305 -5.63 -22.47 -16.94
N TYR A 306 -6.65 -22.33 -17.78
CA TYR A 306 -7.43 -21.12 -17.97
C TYR A 306 -8.90 -21.46 -18.17
N LEU A 307 -9.77 -20.44 -18.23
CA LEU A 307 -11.19 -20.60 -18.54
C LEU A 307 -11.49 -20.01 -19.92
N ASP A 308 -12.21 -20.75 -20.74
CA ASP A 308 -12.79 -20.19 -21.98
C ASP A 308 -13.98 -19.27 -21.69
N SER A 309 -14.57 -18.69 -22.74
CA SER A 309 -15.73 -17.78 -22.64
C SER A 309 -16.97 -18.42 -22.03
N ALA A 310 -17.09 -19.75 -22.07
CA ALA A 310 -18.16 -20.51 -21.45
C ALA A 310 -17.86 -20.88 -19.99
N GLY A 311 -16.70 -20.49 -19.46
CA GLY A 311 -16.27 -20.86 -18.11
C GLY A 311 -15.81 -22.31 -17.99
N THR A 312 -15.47 -22.96 -19.10
CA THR A 312 -14.95 -24.33 -19.09
C THR A 312 -13.43 -24.31 -18.91
N PRO A 313 -12.85 -25.11 -18.01
CA PRO A 313 -11.41 -25.24 -17.87
C PRO A 313 -10.75 -25.78 -19.14
N GLN A 314 -9.72 -25.10 -19.59
CA GLN A 314 -8.86 -25.46 -20.71
C GLN A 314 -7.39 -25.43 -20.26
N LEU A 315 -6.51 -26.02 -21.06
CA LEU A 315 -5.06 -25.95 -20.85
C LEU A 315 -4.40 -25.25 -22.04
N GLY A 316 -3.46 -24.36 -21.74
CA GLY A 316 -2.67 -23.64 -22.73
C GLY A 316 -1.20 -23.59 -22.34
N ALA A 317 -0.36 -23.12 -23.26
CA ALA A 317 1.02 -22.78 -22.96
C ALA A 317 1.09 -21.41 -22.26
N PHE A 318 2.15 -21.16 -21.49
CA PHE A 318 2.31 -19.87 -20.79
C PHE A 318 2.44 -18.69 -21.76
N ASN A 319 2.99 -18.93 -22.96
CA ASN A 319 3.19 -17.95 -24.02
C ASN A 319 1.96 -17.71 -24.91
N ASP A 320 0.88 -18.50 -24.79
CA ASP A 320 -0.32 -18.31 -25.63
C ASP A 320 -0.96 -16.94 -25.44
N ALA A 321 -0.82 -16.39 -24.23
CA ALA A 321 -1.28 -15.07 -23.85
C ALA A 321 -0.28 -13.93 -24.17
N ASN A 322 0.79 -14.22 -24.90
CA ASN A 322 1.75 -13.22 -25.36
C ASN A 322 1.93 -13.36 -26.87
N LYS A 323 1.16 -12.63 -27.66
CA LYS A 323 1.18 -12.71 -29.12
C LYS A 323 1.91 -11.54 -29.74
N ASP A 324 2.66 -11.79 -30.80
CA ASP A 324 3.26 -10.73 -31.61
C ASP A 324 2.20 -10.02 -32.49
N PRO A 325 2.54 -8.92 -33.18
CA PRO A 325 1.63 -8.20 -34.08
C PRO A 325 1.05 -9.01 -35.24
N SER A 326 1.52 -10.23 -35.49
CA SER A 326 0.95 -11.17 -36.46
C SER A 326 -0.02 -12.19 -35.82
N GLY A 327 -0.17 -12.16 -34.50
CA GLY A 327 -1.05 -13.05 -33.74
C GLY A 327 -0.41 -14.38 -33.34
N VAL A 328 0.91 -14.53 -33.54
CA VAL A 328 1.66 -15.75 -33.20
C VAL A 328 2.11 -15.69 -31.75
N ALA A 329 1.89 -16.77 -30.99
CA ALA A 329 2.31 -16.88 -29.60
C ALA A 329 3.84 -16.89 -29.47
N GLN A 330 4.36 -16.03 -28.60
CA GLN A 330 5.79 -15.85 -28.33
C GLN A 330 6.05 -15.94 -26.83
N PRO A 331 7.11 -16.61 -26.38
CA PRO A 331 7.49 -16.51 -24.97
C PRO A 331 7.84 -15.05 -24.63
N TYR A 332 7.67 -14.66 -23.37
CA TYR A 332 8.04 -13.31 -22.94
C TYR A 332 9.56 -13.08 -23.02
N SER A 333 10.34 -14.15 -22.94
CA SER A 333 11.78 -14.15 -23.21
C SER A 333 12.16 -15.29 -24.16
N ALA A 334 13.03 -15.06 -25.13
CA ALA A 334 13.56 -16.06 -26.06
C ALA A 334 14.69 -16.89 -25.45
N THR A 335 15.27 -16.40 -24.36
CA THR A 335 16.26 -17.12 -23.55
C THR A 335 15.71 -17.35 -22.16
N SER A 336 16.13 -18.44 -21.49
CA SER A 336 15.72 -18.74 -20.12
C SER A 336 15.98 -17.55 -19.20
N LYS A 337 14.91 -17.10 -18.54
CA LYS A 337 14.92 -16.03 -17.55
C LYS A 337 14.03 -16.49 -16.40
N THR A 338 14.66 -16.93 -15.32
CA THR A 338 13.94 -17.42 -14.15
C THR A 338 13.04 -16.33 -13.57
N ILE A 339 11.78 -16.68 -13.32
CA ILE A 339 10.82 -15.86 -12.62
C ILE A 339 11.16 -15.90 -11.13
N ARG A 340 11.49 -14.74 -10.57
CA ARG A 340 11.76 -14.58 -9.14
C ARG A 340 10.77 -13.58 -8.56
N VAL A 341 9.86 -14.09 -7.72
CA VAL A 341 8.85 -13.24 -7.06
C VAL A 341 9.51 -12.46 -5.92
N VAL A 342 9.46 -11.13 -5.99
CA VAL A 342 9.83 -10.22 -4.91
C VAL A 342 8.58 -9.90 -4.11
N TYR A 343 8.58 -10.24 -2.83
CA TYR A 343 7.40 -10.18 -1.97
C TYR A 343 7.67 -9.45 -0.66
N ARG A 344 6.59 -9.14 0.07
CA ARG A 344 6.65 -8.50 1.39
C ARG A 344 6.83 -9.53 2.49
N GLY A 345 7.99 -9.52 3.15
CA GLY A 345 8.30 -10.36 4.32
C GLY A 345 7.78 -9.79 5.65
N ASP A 346 7.27 -8.56 5.63
CA ASP A 346 6.63 -7.90 6.76
C ASP A 346 5.09 -7.99 6.70
N GLY A 347 4.41 -7.66 7.81
CA GLY A 347 2.95 -7.60 7.87
C GLY A 347 2.40 -6.50 6.97
N SER A 348 2.05 -6.85 5.73
CA SER A 348 1.73 -5.92 4.64
C SER A 348 0.28 -6.05 4.19
N GLY A 349 -0.45 -4.93 4.21
CA GLY A 349 -1.78 -4.85 3.62
C GLY A 349 -1.75 -4.99 2.09
N THR A 350 -0.67 -4.58 1.42
CA THR A 350 -0.46 -4.87 -0.01
C THR A 350 -0.52 -6.37 -0.30
N SER A 351 0.09 -7.21 0.58
CA SER A 351 -0.02 -8.67 0.48
C SER A 351 -1.45 -9.16 0.72
N PHE A 352 -2.20 -8.50 1.61
CA PHE A 352 -3.60 -8.82 1.85
C PHE A 352 -4.44 -8.55 0.59
N ILE A 353 -4.26 -7.42 -0.09
CA ILE A 353 -4.96 -7.09 -1.34
C ILE A 353 -4.63 -8.12 -2.43
N LEU A 354 -3.34 -8.42 -2.63
CA LEU A 354 -2.92 -9.42 -3.62
C LEU A 354 -3.52 -10.80 -3.32
N THR A 355 -3.42 -11.26 -2.07
CA THR A 355 -3.94 -12.59 -1.69
C THR A 355 -5.46 -12.65 -1.70
N ASN A 356 -6.16 -11.53 -1.47
CA ASN A 356 -7.61 -11.44 -1.65
C ASN A 356 -7.99 -11.59 -3.12
N TYR A 357 -7.26 -10.93 -4.02
CA TYR A 357 -7.42 -11.11 -5.47
C TYR A 357 -7.19 -12.57 -5.86
N LEU A 358 -6.03 -13.16 -5.51
CA LEU A 358 -5.69 -14.54 -5.86
C LEU A 358 -6.72 -15.56 -5.29
N LYS A 359 -7.20 -15.36 -4.06
CA LYS A 359 -8.25 -16.19 -3.43
C LYS A 359 -9.59 -16.10 -4.16
N ALA A 360 -9.91 -14.94 -4.71
CA ALA A 360 -11.15 -14.74 -5.44
C ALA A 360 -11.07 -15.41 -6.83
N VAL A 361 -9.97 -15.21 -7.56
CA VAL A 361 -9.89 -15.57 -8.98
C VAL A 361 -9.30 -16.95 -9.26
N CYS A 362 -8.22 -17.35 -8.58
CA CYS A 362 -7.49 -18.56 -8.94
C CYS A 362 -8.25 -19.87 -8.69
N PRO A 363 -9.02 -20.03 -7.59
CA PRO A 363 -9.84 -21.22 -7.38
C PRO A 363 -10.94 -21.42 -8.43
N GLN A 364 -11.29 -20.38 -9.19
CA GLN A 364 -12.27 -20.46 -10.27
C GLN A 364 -11.71 -21.19 -11.50
N ILE A 365 -10.39 -21.18 -11.66
CA ILE A 365 -9.70 -21.67 -12.87
C ILE A 365 -9.39 -23.17 -12.77
N SER A 366 -8.98 -23.65 -11.60
CA SER A 366 -8.56 -25.05 -11.42
C SER A 366 -8.68 -25.51 -9.96
N SER A 367 -8.96 -26.80 -9.78
CA SER A 367 -8.93 -27.47 -8.47
C SER A 367 -7.55 -27.43 -7.83
N THR A 368 -6.47 -27.49 -8.61
CA THR A 368 -5.09 -27.36 -8.09
C THR A 368 -4.90 -25.99 -7.44
N TYR A 369 -5.32 -24.92 -8.10
CA TYR A 369 -5.27 -23.56 -7.55
C TYR A 369 -6.19 -23.39 -6.34
N ALA A 370 -7.32 -24.09 -6.28
CA ALA A 370 -8.20 -24.06 -5.12
C ALA A 370 -7.49 -24.55 -3.84
N THR A 371 -6.59 -25.53 -3.92
CA THR A 371 -5.82 -26.01 -2.75
C THR A 371 -4.85 -24.97 -2.18
N ILE A 372 -4.30 -24.11 -3.04
CA ILE A 372 -3.30 -23.09 -2.67
C ILE A 372 -3.99 -21.79 -2.24
N PHE A 373 -4.83 -21.25 -3.13
CA PHE A 373 -5.42 -19.92 -2.98
C PHE A 373 -6.78 -19.95 -2.30
N GLY A 374 -7.49 -21.08 -2.34
CA GLY A 374 -8.79 -21.26 -1.68
C GLY A 374 -8.69 -21.48 -0.17
N ALA A 375 -7.48 -21.66 0.36
CA ALA A 375 -7.22 -21.91 1.77
C ALA A 375 -7.85 -20.85 2.70
N THR A 376 -8.31 -21.29 3.88
CA THR A 376 -9.04 -20.46 4.86
C THR A 376 -8.16 -19.42 5.56
N ASN A 377 -6.85 -19.64 5.56
CA ASN A 377 -5.84 -18.72 6.09
C ASN A 377 -5.52 -17.52 5.17
N LEU A 378 -6.16 -17.45 3.99
CA LEU A 378 -6.12 -16.30 3.08
C LEU A 378 -7.47 -15.55 3.10
N PRO A 379 -7.51 -14.23 2.81
CA PRO A 379 -6.36 -13.35 2.56
C PRO A 379 -5.51 -13.10 3.81
N SER A 380 -4.23 -12.79 3.62
CA SER A 380 -3.27 -12.63 4.72
C SER A 380 -2.36 -11.43 4.48
N THR A 381 -2.03 -10.72 5.57
CA THR A 381 -0.99 -9.69 5.55
C THR A 381 0.42 -10.28 5.50
N SER A 382 0.57 -11.58 5.78
CA SER A 382 1.81 -12.32 5.66
C SER A 382 1.83 -13.11 4.36
N PHE A 383 2.66 -12.69 3.40
CA PHE A 383 2.81 -13.43 2.14
C PHE A 383 3.44 -14.82 2.36
N ALA A 384 4.16 -15.02 3.46
CA ALA A 384 4.65 -16.32 3.86
C ALA A 384 3.51 -17.34 4.07
N THR A 385 2.29 -16.90 4.40
CA THR A 385 1.10 -17.76 4.45
C THR A 385 0.80 -18.38 3.07
N LEU A 386 0.90 -17.60 1.99
CA LEU A 386 0.73 -18.12 0.64
C LEU A 386 1.87 -19.07 0.25
N ILE A 387 3.12 -18.71 0.57
CA ILE A 387 4.29 -19.58 0.34
C ILE A 387 4.11 -20.95 1.01
N ALA A 388 3.60 -20.97 2.25
CA ALA A 388 3.32 -22.21 2.97
C ALA A 388 2.24 -23.04 2.26
N ASN A 389 1.19 -22.41 1.72
CA ASN A 389 0.13 -23.10 0.97
C ASN A 389 0.61 -23.68 -0.37
N ILE A 390 1.59 -23.04 -1.02
CA ILE A 390 2.22 -23.57 -2.26
C ILE A 390 2.97 -24.88 -1.96
N ASN A 391 3.60 -24.97 -0.78
CA ASN A 391 4.29 -26.16 -0.30
C ASN A 391 5.31 -26.74 -1.31
N ASN A 392 6.06 -25.86 -1.98
CA ASN A 392 7.12 -26.24 -2.91
C ASN A 392 8.37 -25.37 -2.65
N SER A 393 9.28 -25.89 -1.83
CA SER A 393 10.50 -25.19 -1.44
C SER A 393 11.47 -24.99 -2.61
N ALA A 394 11.48 -25.88 -3.61
CA ALA A 394 12.38 -25.78 -4.76
C ALA A 394 12.09 -24.51 -5.59
N VAL A 395 10.81 -24.12 -5.67
CA VAL A 395 10.39 -22.88 -6.33
C VAL A 395 10.50 -21.68 -5.39
N THR A 396 9.91 -21.79 -4.20
CA THR A 396 9.74 -20.65 -3.31
C THR A 396 11.04 -20.19 -2.64
N SER A 397 12.09 -21.02 -2.57
CA SER A 397 13.40 -20.60 -2.07
C SER A 397 14.11 -19.58 -2.97
N GLN A 398 13.68 -19.45 -4.23
CA GLN A 398 14.22 -18.46 -5.19
C GLN A 398 13.55 -17.09 -5.07
N TRP A 399 12.44 -17.02 -4.31
CA TRP A 399 11.67 -15.79 -4.09
C TRP A 399 12.36 -14.90 -3.07
N ILE A 400 12.20 -13.59 -3.23
CA ILE A 400 12.98 -12.59 -2.52
C ILE A 400 12.06 -11.84 -1.56
N ALA A 401 12.24 -12.06 -0.26
CA ALA A 401 11.55 -11.30 0.78
C ALA A 401 12.15 -9.89 0.91
N GLN A 402 11.30 -8.88 0.97
CA GLN A 402 11.66 -7.49 1.23
C GLN A 402 10.71 -6.85 2.25
N THR A 403 11.15 -5.78 2.91
CA THR A 403 10.34 -5.00 3.83
C THR A 403 10.00 -3.65 3.23
N GLY A 404 8.71 -3.30 3.17
CA GLY A 404 8.24 -2.04 2.59
C GLY A 404 8.19 -2.01 1.06
N SER A 405 7.31 -1.15 0.53
CA SER A 405 7.02 -1.04 -0.92
C SER A 405 8.25 -0.63 -1.74
N GLY A 406 9.02 0.37 -1.25
CA GLY A 406 10.23 0.84 -1.96
C GLY A 406 11.33 -0.21 -2.10
N ASN A 407 11.47 -1.14 -1.15
CA ASN A 407 12.46 -2.21 -1.26
C ASN A 407 12.01 -3.32 -2.22
N VAL A 408 10.71 -3.61 -2.28
CA VAL A 408 10.17 -4.50 -3.33
C VAL A 408 10.41 -3.85 -4.70
N ALA A 409 10.03 -2.59 -4.86
CA ALA A 409 10.18 -1.86 -6.12
C ALA A 409 11.64 -1.76 -6.57
N SER A 410 12.58 -1.45 -5.67
CA SER A 410 14.01 -1.38 -6.01
C SER A 410 14.65 -2.75 -6.25
N ASN A 411 14.12 -3.84 -5.68
CA ASN A 411 14.58 -5.18 -5.99
C ASN A 411 14.01 -5.72 -7.29
N VAL A 412 12.87 -5.21 -7.77
CA VAL A 412 12.40 -5.45 -9.13
C VAL A 412 13.17 -4.53 -10.08
N SER A 413 13.01 -3.21 -9.96
CA SER A 413 13.70 -2.15 -10.72
C SER A 413 13.68 -2.36 -12.24
N THR A 414 14.48 -1.59 -12.98
CA THR A 414 14.81 -1.84 -14.38
C THR A 414 16.27 -2.22 -14.61
N ASP A 415 17.02 -2.52 -13.53
CA ASP A 415 18.43 -2.94 -13.60
C ASP A 415 18.54 -4.32 -14.29
N ALA A 416 19.42 -4.46 -15.28
CA ALA A 416 19.60 -5.71 -16.02
C ALA A 416 20.00 -6.91 -15.13
N THR A 417 20.65 -6.68 -13.99
CA THR A 417 20.98 -7.72 -13.00
C THR A 417 19.76 -8.30 -12.28
N ASN A 418 18.64 -7.57 -12.33
CA ASN A 418 17.36 -7.93 -11.74
C ASN A 418 16.35 -8.45 -12.80
N SER A 419 16.81 -8.69 -14.03
CA SER A 419 16.02 -9.24 -15.15
C SER A 419 15.19 -10.46 -14.73
N GLY A 420 13.91 -10.48 -15.14
CA GLY A 420 12.99 -11.58 -14.88
C GLY A 420 12.33 -11.55 -13.49
N ARG A 421 12.66 -10.57 -12.63
CA ARG A 421 11.95 -10.38 -11.36
C ARG A 421 10.55 -9.81 -11.57
N ILE A 422 9.62 -10.28 -10.76
CA ILE A 422 8.22 -9.80 -10.69
C ILE A 422 7.87 -9.55 -9.23
N GLY A 423 7.05 -8.56 -8.94
CA GLY A 423 6.59 -8.27 -7.58
C GLY A 423 5.25 -7.56 -7.57
N TYR A 424 4.81 -7.17 -6.38
CA TYR A 424 3.59 -6.42 -6.17
C TYR A 424 3.87 -5.23 -5.25
N VAL A 425 3.50 -4.04 -5.69
CA VAL A 425 3.73 -2.79 -4.96
C VAL A 425 2.53 -1.88 -5.11
N SER A 426 2.55 -0.83 -4.31
CA SER A 426 1.66 0.30 -4.54
C SER A 426 1.98 1.00 -5.87
N ALA A 427 0.96 1.51 -6.56
CA ALA A 427 1.11 2.17 -7.85
C ALA A 427 2.09 3.37 -7.80
N ASP A 428 2.13 4.10 -6.68
CA ASP A 428 3.06 5.22 -6.42
C ASP A 428 4.55 4.83 -6.40
N PHE A 429 4.89 3.54 -6.35
CA PHE A 429 6.26 3.00 -6.48
C PHE A 429 6.55 2.40 -7.86
N SER A 430 5.66 2.61 -8.84
CA SER A 430 5.83 2.14 -10.23
C SER A 430 5.72 3.28 -11.24
N GLN A 431 6.29 3.07 -12.43
CA GLN A 431 6.08 4.00 -13.53
C GLN A 431 4.61 3.97 -14.01
N PRO A 432 4.04 5.12 -14.42
CA PRO A 432 4.68 6.43 -14.56
C PRO A 432 4.61 7.32 -13.30
N TYR A 433 3.98 6.86 -12.23
CA TYR A 433 3.73 7.67 -11.02
C TYR A 433 5.01 8.03 -10.25
N THR A 434 6.04 7.22 -10.40
CA THR A 434 7.41 7.54 -10.01
C THR A 434 8.39 7.12 -11.10
N THR A 435 9.48 7.88 -11.28
CA THR A 435 10.59 7.46 -12.16
C THR A 435 11.76 6.86 -11.38
N ASN A 436 11.85 7.08 -10.07
CA ASN A 436 12.90 6.49 -9.23
C ASN A 436 12.39 6.09 -7.85
N VAL A 437 12.86 4.94 -7.38
CA VAL A 437 12.57 4.43 -6.04
C VAL A 437 13.83 4.36 -5.17
N PRO A 438 13.70 4.55 -3.84
CA PRO A 438 14.84 4.53 -2.93
C PRO A 438 15.40 3.12 -2.76
N THR A 439 16.73 2.97 -2.68
CA THR A 439 17.40 1.69 -2.39
C THR A 439 17.82 1.57 -0.94
N ALA A 440 17.89 0.34 -0.44
CA ALA A 440 18.44 0.04 0.87
C ALA A 440 19.87 0.56 1.10
N ALA A 441 20.65 0.82 0.04
CA ALA A 441 22.02 1.34 0.16
C ALA A 441 22.12 2.87 0.33
N GLY A 442 20.99 3.59 0.33
CA GLY A 442 20.95 5.06 0.44
C GLY A 442 21.11 5.79 -0.90
N GLY A 443 20.68 5.16 -1.99
CA GLY A 443 20.61 5.76 -3.34
C GLY A 443 19.22 5.61 -3.95
N THR A 444 19.12 5.82 -5.26
CA THR A 444 17.88 5.69 -6.03
C THR A 444 18.14 4.76 -7.20
N VAL A 445 17.13 4.01 -7.62
CA VAL A 445 17.14 3.23 -8.88
C VAL A 445 15.88 3.57 -9.65
N THR A 446 15.93 3.40 -10.97
CA THR A 446 14.76 3.61 -11.81
C THR A 446 13.63 2.68 -11.37
N ALA A 447 12.45 3.28 -11.21
CA ALA A 447 11.25 2.58 -10.80
C ALA A 447 10.86 1.51 -11.83
N PRO A 448 10.35 0.34 -11.43
CA PRO A 448 9.90 -0.67 -12.37
C PRO A 448 8.60 -0.24 -13.07
N TYR A 449 8.39 -0.80 -14.25
CA TYR A 449 7.09 -0.76 -14.93
C TYR A 449 6.13 -1.78 -14.33
N SER A 450 4.84 -1.56 -14.52
CA SER A 450 3.77 -2.46 -14.09
C SER A 450 3.35 -3.42 -15.22
N ALA A 451 2.49 -4.39 -14.93
CA ALA A 451 1.77 -5.18 -15.92
C ALA A 451 0.33 -4.67 -16.02
N ALA A 452 -0.19 -4.66 -17.23
CA ALA A 452 -1.63 -4.54 -17.46
C ALA A 452 -2.28 -5.91 -17.25
N LEU A 453 -3.45 -5.95 -16.61
CA LEU A 453 -4.08 -7.19 -16.16
C LEU A 453 -5.40 -7.45 -16.85
N GLN A 454 -5.69 -8.73 -17.09
CA GLN A 454 -7.01 -9.17 -17.49
C GLN A 454 -7.99 -8.96 -16.34
N ASN A 455 -9.08 -8.25 -16.59
CA ASN A 455 -10.22 -8.15 -15.67
C ASN A 455 -11.31 -9.17 -16.03
N GLU A 456 -12.37 -9.21 -15.24
CA GLU A 456 -13.44 -10.20 -15.43
C GLU A 456 -14.23 -9.98 -16.72
N GLN A 457 -14.34 -8.73 -17.21
CA GLN A 457 -14.98 -8.46 -18.50
C GLN A 457 -14.22 -9.12 -19.67
N LEU A 458 -12.89 -8.98 -19.68
CA LEU A 458 -12.02 -9.65 -20.66
C LEU A 458 -12.16 -11.18 -20.57
N ARG A 459 -12.16 -11.74 -19.35
CA ARG A 459 -12.32 -13.18 -19.15
C ARG A 459 -13.66 -13.69 -19.70
N ILE A 460 -14.77 -13.02 -19.36
CA ILE A 460 -16.12 -13.39 -19.83
C ILE A 460 -16.19 -13.32 -21.36
N ALA A 461 -15.53 -12.34 -21.98
CA ALA A 461 -15.45 -12.22 -23.43
C ALA A 461 -14.57 -13.29 -24.10
N GLY A 462 -13.94 -14.19 -23.33
CA GLY A 462 -12.98 -15.17 -23.85
C GLY A 462 -11.66 -14.55 -24.27
N ILE A 463 -11.36 -13.32 -23.83
CA ILE A 463 -10.10 -12.62 -24.13
C ILE A 463 -9.09 -13.04 -23.07
N TYR A 464 -8.42 -14.16 -23.32
CA TYR A 464 -7.28 -14.66 -22.53
C TYR A 464 -5.95 -14.48 -23.27
N VAL A 465 -5.95 -13.74 -24.38
CA VAL A 465 -4.76 -13.31 -25.10
C VAL A 465 -4.97 -11.85 -25.50
N PRO A 466 -3.92 -11.04 -25.57
CA PRO A 466 -3.99 -9.75 -26.25
C PRO A 466 -4.39 -9.99 -27.72
N ASP A 467 -5.57 -9.53 -28.14
CA ASP A 467 -6.02 -9.64 -29.52
C ASP A 467 -5.63 -8.38 -30.29
N ASN A 468 -4.72 -8.55 -31.24
CA ASN A 468 -4.22 -7.55 -32.18
C ASN A 468 -4.83 -7.69 -33.60
N THR A 469 -5.66 -8.70 -33.82
CA THR A 469 -6.16 -9.10 -35.14
C THR A 469 -7.64 -8.78 -35.36
N THR A 470 -8.41 -8.63 -34.27
CA THR A 470 -9.78 -8.12 -34.30
C THR A 470 -9.81 -6.79 -33.56
N PRO A 471 -10.45 -5.72 -34.06
CA PRO A 471 -10.66 -4.50 -33.28
C PRO A 471 -11.62 -4.80 -32.13
N THR A 472 -11.09 -5.35 -31.04
CA THR A 472 -11.79 -5.41 -29.77
C THR A 472 -11.64 -4.04 -29.11
N THR A 473 -12.71 -3.53 -28.51
CA THR A 473 -12.67 -2.31 -27.71
C THR A 473 -12.19 -2.58 -26.28
N LEU A 474 -11.82 -3.83 -25.97
CA LEU A 474 -11.47 -4.28 -24.63
C LEU A 474 -9.95 -4.50 -24.54
N GLU A 475 -9.30 -3.68 -23.73
CA GLU A 475 -7.86 -3.74 -23.49
C GLU A 475 -7.57 -4.28 -22.09
N PHE A 476 -6.37 -4.84 -21.89
CA PHE A 476 -5.86 -5.16 -20.56
C PHE A 476 -5.69 -3.88 -19.74
N ILE A 477 -6.00 -3.96 -18.44
CA ILE A 477 -6.17 -2.76 -17.61
C ILE A 477 -4.89 -2.47 -16.84
N ALA A 478 -4.35 -1.27 -17.00
CA ALA A 478 -3.23 -0.75 -16.21
C ALA A 478 -3.68 -0.24 -14.81
N PRO A 479 -2.79 -0.24 -13.80
CA PRO A 479 -3.11 0.19 -12.42
C PRO A 479 -3.26 1.72 -12.32
N THR A 480 -4.42 2.25 -12.70
CA THR A 480 -4.65 3.69 -12.85
C THR A 480 -5.72 4.22 -11.91
N PRO A 481 -5.73 5.53 -11.55
CA PRO A 481 -6.81 6.13 -10.79
C PRO A 481 -8.20 5.83 -11.35
N ALA A 482 -8.36 5.94 -12.66
CA ALA A 482 -9.62 5.63 -13.35
C ALA A 482 -9.98 4.14 -13.25
N GLY A 483 -8.98 3.25 -13.34
CA GLY A 483 -9.17 1.81 -13.16
C GLY A 483 -9.68 1.44 -11.76
N ALA A 484 -9.14 2.09 -10.72
CA ALA A 484 -9.62 1.94 -9.35
C ALA A 484 -11.06 2.46 -9.19
N LEU A 485 -11.33 3.68 -9.70
CA LEU A 485 -12.67 4.27 -9.66
C LEU A 485 -13.71 3.38 -10.35
N ASN A 486 -13.36 2.80 -11.50
CA ASN A 486 -14.24 1.87 -12.20
C ASN A 486 -14.52 0.61 -11.37
N ALA A 487 -13.56 0.09 -10.60
CA ALA A 487 -13.84 -1.03 -9.70
C ALA A 487 -14.76 -0.62 -8.53
N TRP A 488 -14.54 0.56 -7.95
CA TRP A 488 -15.28 1.06 -6.79
C TRP A 488 -16.71 1.52 -7.07
N THR A 489 -17.00 1.81 -8.33
CA THR A 489 -18.34 2.22 -8.79
C THR A 489 -19.18 1.03 -9.27
N ASP A 490 -18.75 -0.20 -8.96
CA ASP A 490 -19.57 -1.39 -9.09
C ASP A 490 -20.76 -1.34 -8.12
N THR A 491 -21.97 -1.44 -8.67
CA THR A 491 -23.23 -1.35 -7.89
C THR A 491 -23.42 -2.53 -6.93
N ARG A 492 -22.61 -3.59 -7.06
CA ARG A 492 -22.64 -4.77 -6.18
C ARG A 492 -21.78 -4.58 -4.93
N LEU A 493 -20.94 -3.54 -4.87
CA LEU A 493 -20.36 -3.10 -3.59
C LEU A 493 -21.47 -2.48 -2.74
N ARG A 494 -21.54 -2.82 -1.45
CA ARG A 494 -22.55 -2.22 -0.56
C ARG A 494 -22.37 -0.70 -0.53
N VAL A 495 -23.48 -0.01 -0.63
CA VAL A 495 -23.54 1.44 -0.52
C VAL A 495 -23.49 1.84 0.95
N PRO A 496 -22.62 2.79 1.35
CA PRO A 496 -22.58 3.35 2.70
C PRO A 496 -23.96 3.79 3.20
N ALA A 497 -24.33 3.37 4.41
CA ALA A 497 -25.58 3.73 5.05
C ALA A 497 -25.36 4.29 6.46
N THR A 498 -26.32 5.06 6.94
CA THR A 498 -26.26 5.67 8.30
C THR A 498 -26.23 4.63 9.42
N THR A 499 -26.77 3.44 9.17
CA THR A 499 -26.77 2.29 10.10
C THR A 499 -25.44 1.53 10.15
N TRP A 500 -24.49 1.85 9.25
CA TRP A 500 -23.20 1.16 9.22
C TRP A 500 -22.45 1.35 10.53
N THR A 501 -21.85 0.27 10.99
CA THR A 501 -20.83 0.27 12.03
C THR A 501 -19.44 0.37 11.40
N TRP A 502 -18.39 0.50 12.22
CA TRP A 502 -17.02 0.51 11.73
C TRP A 502 -16.65 -0.78 10.94
N VAL A 503 -17.28 -1.92 11.25
CA VAL A 503 -17.05 -3.20 10.55
C VAL A 503 -17.56 -3.16 9.12
N ASP A 504 -18.66 -2.44 8.88
CA ASP A 504 -19.32 -2.37 7.57
C ASP A 504 -18.46 -1.66 6.51
N PHE A 505 -17.54 -0.79 6.94
CA PHE A 505 -16.57 -0.16 6.06
C PHE A 505 -15.50 -1.13 5.55
N ASN A 506 -15.46 -2.38 6.01
CA ASN A 506 -14.59 -3.40 5.41
C ASN A 506 -15.08 -3.77 4.00
N ILE A 507 -14.51 -3.07 3.00
CA ILE A 507 -14.87 -3.28 1.61
C ILE A 507 -14.62 -4.72 1.13
N TYR A 508 -13.64 -5.42 1.72
CA TYR A 508 -13.28 -6.78 1.32
C TYR A 508 -14.32 -7.83 1.71
N ASN A 509 -15.18 -7.52 2.70
CA ASN A 509 -16.33 -8.35 3.08
C ASN A 509 -17.54 -8.17 2.15
N ASN A 510 -17.49 -7.25 1.18
CA ASN A 510 -18.48 -7.19 0.13
C ASN A 510 -18.25 -8.34 -0.83
N VAL A 511 -19.14 -9.33 -0.76
CA VAL A 511 -19.10 -10.53 -1.57
C VAL A 511 -20.33 -10.62 -2.45
N PHE A 512 -20.21 -11.31 -3.58
CA PHE A 512 -21.38 -11.62 -4.40
C PHE A 512 -22.37 -12.51 -3.62
N GLY A 513 -23.66 -12.21 -3.77
CA GLY A 513 -24.72 -13.19 -3.50
C GLY A 513 -24.68 -14.35 -4.51
N SER A 514 -25.80 -15.06 -4.67
CA SER A 514 -25.89 -16.15 -5.65
C SER A 514 -25.81 -15.60 -7.08
N VAL A 515 -24.62 -15.65 -7.70
CA VAL A 515 -24.34 -15.06 -9.02
C VAL A 515 -23.38 -15.94 -9.82
N THR A 516 -23.66 -16.08 -11.11
CA THR A 516 -22.77 -16.69 -12.11
C THR A 516 -22.30 -15.62 -13.10
N GLN A 517 -20.99 -15.58 -13.39
CA GLN A 517 -20.37 -14.68 -14.36
C GLN A 517 -19.54 -15.51 -15.35
N GLY A 518 -19.77 -15.34 -16.67
CA GLY A 518 -19.07 -16.08 -17.73
C GLY A 518 -18.90 -17.56 -17.45
N GLY A 519 -20.02 -18.24 -17.14
CA GLY A 519 -20.08 -19.67 -16.87
C GLY A 519 -19.65 -20.13 -15.47
N VAL A 520 -19.12 -19.26 -14.61
CA VAL A 520 -18.58 -19.63 -13.29
C VAL A 520 -19.35 -18.97 -12.14
N SER A 521 -19.66 -19.74 -11.09
CA SER A 521 -20.26 -19.20 -9.87
C SER A 521 -19.25 -18.42 -9.05
N VAL A 522 -19.49 -17.11 -8.88
CA VAL A 522 -18.66 -16.21 -8.06
C VAL A 522 -19.26 -15.97 -6.67
N THR A 523 -20.22 -16.81 -6.28
CA THR A 523 -20.96 -16.68 -5.01
C THR A 523 -20.02 -16.68 -3.80
N GLY A 524 -20.21 -15.72 -2.90
CA GLY A 524 -19.38 -15.57 -1.69
C GLY A 524 -17.95 -15.09 -1.96
N LYS A 525 -17.59 -14.74 -3.21
CA LYS A 525 -16.28 -14.17 -3.55
C LYS A 525 -16.32 -12.65 -3.44
N SER A 526 -15.18 -12.06 -3.09
CA SER A 526 -15.02 -10.60 -2.99
C SER A 526 -15.36 -9.92 -4.32
N VAL A 527 -16.08 -8.79 -4.27
CA VAL A 527 -16.56 -8.09 -5.45
C VAL A 527 -15.43 -7.44 -6.25
N LEU A 528 -14.48 -6.75 -5.59
CA LEU A 528 -13.45 -5.97 -6.28
C LEU A 528 -12.60 -6.79 -7.27
N PRO A 529 -12.07 -7.99 -6.92
CA PRO A 529 -11.30 -8.81 -7.86
C PRO A 529 -12.06 -9.32 -9.08
N LEU A 530 -13.39 -9.43 -8.96
CA LEU A 530 -14.27 -10.12 -9.91
C LEU A 530 -15.36 -9.18 -10.44
N THR A 531 -15.12 -7.88 -10.38
CA THR A 531 -15.98 -6.89 -11.03
C THR A 531 -15.87 -7.04 -12.54
N ASN A 532 -17.00 -7.25 -13.21
CA ASN A 532 -17.08 -7.23 -14.67
C ASN A 532 -17.35 -5.82 -15.24
N ARG A 533 -17.13 -4.77 -14.43
CA ARG A 533 -17.29 -3.40 -14.89
C ARG A 533 -16.18 -3.04 -15.88
N ALA A 534 -16.57 -2.31 -16.92
CA ALA A 534 -15.66 -1.88 -17.96
C ALA A 534 -14.49 -1.06 -17.39
N ASN A 535 -13.29 -1.35 -17.89
CA ASN A 535 -12.05 -0.69 -17.53
C ASN A 535 -11.70 -0.72 -16.02
N ALA A 536 -12.30 -1.63 -15.25
CA ALA A 536 -11.97 -1.81 -13.84
C ALA A 536 -10.63 -2.56 -13.69
N TYR A 537 -9.73 -2.01 -12.87
CA TYR A 537 -8.48 -2.68 -12.54
C TYR A 537 -8.73 -3.76 -11.48
N PRO A 538 -8.38 -5.03 -11.72
CA PRO A 538 -8.82 -6.14 -10.87
C PRO A 538 -8.07 -6.23 -9.52
N LEU A 539 -6.93 -5.55 -9.38
CA LEU A 539 -6.14 -5.47 -8.15
C LEU A 539 -6.37 -4.13 -7.41
N SER A 540 -7.63 -3.71 -7.36
CA SER A 540 -8.09 -2.52 -6.64
C SER A 540 -8.44 -2.80 -5.17
N GLY A 541 -8.30 -1.80 -4.29
CA GLY A 541 -8.59 -1.92 -2.86
C GLY A 541 -8.70 -0.56 -2.15
N THR A 542 -8.41 -0.54 -0.83
CA THR A 542 -8.23 0.70 -0.05
C THR A 542 -7.07 0.59 0.93
N ALA A 543 -6.55 1.75 1.34
CA ALA A 543 -5.90 1.89 2.64
C ALA A 543 -6.95 2.39 3.66
N PHE A 544 -7.08 1.74 4.80
CA PHE A 544 -7.92 2.18 5.90
C PHE A 544 -7.19 3.13 6.84
N MET A 545 -7.90 4.15 7.31
CA MET A 545 -7.57 4.86 8.54
C MET A 545 -8.27 4.16 9.72
N PHE A 546 -7.49 3.87 10.76
CA PHE A 546 -7.95 3.39 12.06
C PHE A 546 -7.85 4.54 13.06
N LEU A 547 -9.01 4.92 13.58
CA LEU A 547 -9.21 6.10 14.43
C LEU A 547 -9.82 5.64 15.75
N TYR A 548 -9.49 6.33 16.84
CA TYR A 548 -10.23 6.19 18.08
C TYR A 548 -11.51 7.03 18.01
N SER A 549 -12.59 6.60 18.67
CA SER A 549 -13.73 7.50 18.87
C SER A 549 -13.39 8.60 19.86
N CYS A 550 -12.60 8.24 20.89
CA CYS A 550 -12.31 9.11 22.02
C CYS A 550 -10.82 9.37 22.14
N TYR A 551 -10.43 10.64 22.12
CA TYR A 551 -9.05 11.07 22.28
C TYR A 551 -8.86 11.81 23.59
N LYS A 552 -7.69 11.63 24.18
CA LYS A 552 -7.24 12.41 25.32
C LYS A 552 -6.43 13.60 24.81
N LEU A 553 -6.65 14.78 25.39
CA LEU A 553 -5.83 15.94 25.10
C LEU A 553 -4.44 15.78 25.75
N PRO A 554 -3.35 16.14 25.05
CA PRO A 554 -2.03 16.27 25.65
C PRO A 554 -2.02 17.25 26.83
N THR A 555 -1.07 17.08 27.74
CA THR A 555 -0.85 18.02 28.84
C THR A 555 -0.66 19.44 28.30
N GLY A 556 -1.42 20.41 28.81
CA GLY A 556 -1.35 21.81 28.38
C GLY A 556 -2.36 22.20 27.30
N GLU A 557 -3.12 21.25 26.73
CA GLU A 557 -4.28 21.55 25.87
C GLU A 557 -5.59 21.48 26.65
N GLN A 558 -6.52 22.38 26.34
CA GLN A 558 -7.85 22.44 26.94
C GLN A 558 -8.95 22.19 25.90
N PRO A 559 -10.11 21.63 26.30
CA PRO A 559 -11.24 21.43 25.40
C PRO A 559 -11.76 22.71 24.73
N THR A 560 -11.55 23.86 25.38
CA THR A 560 -11.94 25.18 24.90
C THR A 560 -10.95 25.79 23.92
N ASP A 561 -9.78 25.19 23.73
CA ASP A 561 -8.78 25.72 22.81
C ASP A 561 -9.31 25.64 21.36
N PRO A 562 -9.21 26.73 20.58
CA PRO A 562 -9.68 26.73 19.20
C PRO A 562 -8.88 25.77 18.31
N VAL A 563 -7.65 25.43 18.73
CA VAL A 563 -6.80 24.41 18.09
C VAL A 563 -6.19 23.52 19.16
N ASN A 564 -6.78 22.34 19.32
CA ASN A 564 -6.29 21.20 20.10
C ASN A 564 -6.21 19.94 19.23
N ARG A 565 -5.60 18.87 19.73
CA ARG A 565 -5.44 17.57 19.04
C ARG A 565 -6.71 17.10 18.31
N VAL A 566 -7.87 17.13 18.99
CA VAL A 566 -9.13 16.64 18.43
C VAL A 566 -9.58 17.54 17.29
N THR A 567 -9.59 18.86 17.48
CA THR A 567 -9.95 19.82 16.42
C THR A 567 -8.98 19.78 15.25
N SER A 568 -7.67 19.63 15.48
CA SER A 568 -6.67 19.45 14.42
C SER A 568 -6.96 18.22 13.57
N LEU A 569 -7.25 17.09 14.21
CA LEU A 569 -7.61 15.85 13.52
C LEU A 569 -8.93 15.96 12.78
N THR A 570 -10.00 16.44 13.43
CA THR A 570 -11.33 16.50 12.81
C THR A 570 -11.40 17.55 11.70
N ASN A 571 -10.64 18.64 11.77
CA ASN A 571 -10.51 19.60 10.67
C ASN A 571 -9.79 18.98 9.47
N TYR A 572 -8.70 18.24 9.71
CA TYR A 572 -8.02 17.49 8.65
C TYR A 572 -8.95 16.47 8.00
N LEU A 573 -9.65 15.65 8.79
CA LEU A 573 -10.58 14.64 8.28
C LEU A 573 -11.77 15.27 7.54
N THR A 574 -12.25 16.43 7.99
CA THR A 574 -13.33 17.16 7.31
C THR A 574 -12.90 17.64 5.92
N TRP A 575 -11.65 18.10 5.81
CA TRP A 575 -11.05 18.45 4.52
C TRP A 575 -10.79 17.22 3.64
N HIS A 576 -10.27 16.13 4.23
CA HIS A 576 -9.98 14.87 3.54
C HIS A 576 -11.25 14.22 2.97
N TYR A 577 -12.35 14.23 3.72
CA TYR A 577 -13.63 13.65 3.31
C TYR A 577 -14.61 14.68 2.74
N ALA A 578 -14.15 15.83 2.26
CA ALA A 578 -15.01 16.75 1.54
C ALA A 578 -15.44 16.11 0.20
N ALA A 579 -16.76 16.03 -0.04
CA ALA A 579 -17.35 15.27 -1.15
C ALA A 579 -16.85 15.69 -2.55
N SER A 580 -16.35 16.92 -2.68
CA SER A 580 -15.71 17.46 -3.88
C SER A 580 -14.54 18.35 -3.48
N ASN A 581 -13.36 17.75 -3.28
CA ASN A 581 -12.13 18.49 -2.95
C ASN A 581 -11.12 18.39 -4.11
N PRO A 582 -11.12 19.36 -5.05
CA PRO A 582 -10.27 19.28 -6.24
C PRO A 582 -8.77 19.28 -5.92
N LEU A 583 -8.35 19.93 -4.82
CA LEU A 583 -6.95 19.94 -4.38
C LEU A 583 -6.52 18.53 -3.94
N LEU A 584 -7.31 17.90 -3.09
CA LEU A 584 -7.06 16.53 -2.64
C LEU A 584 -7.14 15.53 -3.79
N THR A 585 -8.13 15.67 -4.68
CA THR A 585 -8.27 14.81 -5.85
C THR A 585 -7.03 14.87 -6.73
N GLY A 586 -6.52 16.07 -7.02
CA GLY A 586 -5.29 16.23 -7.82
C GLY A 586 -4.08 15.55 -7.17
N VAL A 587 -3.92 15.70 -5.86
CA VAL A 587 -2.82 15.06 -5.10
C VAL A 587 -2.93 13.53 -5.09
N ILE A 588 -4.12 12.99 -4.84
CA ILE A 588 -4.34 11.53 -4.78
C ILE A 588 -4.17 10.90 -6.17
N GLN A 589 -4.70 11.54 -7.21
CA GLN A 589 -4.56 11.07 -8.59
C GLN A 589 -3.13 11.18 -9.11
N ASN A 590 -2.36 12.15 -8.62
CA ASN A 590 -0.95 12.30 -8.98
C ASN A 590 -0.10 11.06 -8.65
N VAL A 591 -0.46 10.34 -7.59
CA VAL A 591 0.26 9.15 -7.11
C VAL A 591 -0.38 7.83 -7.53
N GLY A 592 -1.30 7.85 -8.51
CA GLY A 592 -1.90 6.64 -9.08
C GLY A 592 -3.11 6.09 -8.33
N PHE A 593 -3.73 6.90 -7.47
CA PHE A 593 -4.90 6.55 -6.66
C PHE A 593 -6.11 7.42 -6.98
N ASN A 594 -7.26 7.12 -6.39
CA ASN A 594 -8.45 7.95 -6.56
C ASN A 594 -9.15 8.19 -5.20
N PRO A 595 -9.73 9.37 -4.94
CA PRO A 595 -10.45 9.62 -3.70
C PRO A 595 -11.58 8.61 -3.48
N VAL A 596 -11.98 8.40 -2.22
CA VAL A 596 -13.17 7.56 -1.93
C VAL A 596 -14.42 8.11 -2.62
N PRO A 597 -15.40 7.25 -2.99
CA PRO A 597 -16.63 7.74 -3.59
C PRO A 597 -17.38 8.71 -2.67
N ALA A 598 -18.06 9.70 -3.25
CA ALA A 598 -18.75 10.76 -2.50
C ALA A 598 -19.76 10.23 -1.46
N ALA A 599 -20.38 9.07 -1.71
CA ALA A 599 -21.27 8.40 -0.76
C ALA A 599 -20.54 7.97 0.53
N TYR A 600 -19.32 7.41 0.40
CA TYR A 600 -18.49 7.07 1.56
C TYR A 600 -18.10 8.33 2.34
N ALA A 601 -17.59 9.34 1.64
CA ALA A 601 -17.17 10.60 2.23
C ALA A 601 -18.32 11.28 3.01
N THR A 602 -19.53 11.29 2.45
CA THR A 602 -20.73 11.87 3.06
C THR A 602 -21.13 11.13 4.34
N ILE A 603 -21.21 9.81 4.31
CA ILE A 603 -21.57 9.01 5.49
C ILE A 603 -20.51 9.13 6.59
N ILE A 604 -19.22 9.10 6.24
CA ILE A 604 -18.11 9.27 7.19
C ILE A 604 -18.21 10.63 7.88
N ARG A 605 -18.42 11.71 7.13
CA ARG A 605 -18.60 13.06 7.68
C ARG A 605 -19.79 13.15 8.62
N ASN A 606 -20.96 12.68 8.18
CA ASN A 606 -22.19 12.77 8.96
C ASN A 606 -22.08 11.98 10.26
N LYS A 607 -21.43 10.81 10.22
CA LYS A 607 -21.35 9.90 11.36
C LYS A 607 -20.23 10.27 12.33
N TYR A 608 -19.03 10.57 11.85
CA TYR A 608 -17.84 10.69 12.70
C TYR A 608 -17.34 12.13 12.88
N LEU A 609 -17.78 13.09 12.04
CA LEU A 609 -17.25 14.46 12.06
C LEU A 609 -18.33 15.52 12.35
N SER A 610 -19.61 15.19 12.17
CA SER A 610 -20.71 16.12 12.46
C SER A 610 -20.85 16.37 13.97
N PRO A 611 -20.94 17.65 14.42
CA PRO A 611 -21.24 17.98 15.81
C PRO A 611 -22.57 17.40 16.32
N SER A 612 -23.53 17.14 15.44
CA SER A 612 -24.83 16.56 15.78
C SER A 612 -24.81 15.04 16.00
N SER A 613 -23.72 14.36 15.62
CA SER A 613 -23.60 12.92 15.79
C SER A 613 -23.13 12.58 17.21
N ALA A 614 -23.81 11.62 17.84
CA ALA A 614 -23.36 11.04 19.10
C ALA A 614 -22.13 10.13 18.91
N GLU A 615 -21.88 9.66 17.69
CA GLU A 615 -20.74 8.79 17.33
C GLU A 615 -19.51 9.59 16.85
N ARG A 616 -19.56 10.92 16.89
CA ARG A 616 -18.46 11.76 16.43
C ARG A 616 -17.19 11.53 17.23
N ILE A 617 -16.05 11.72 16.55
CA ILE A 617 -14.75 11.78 17.20
C ILE A 617 -14.77 12.94 18.21
N ALA A 618 -14.43 12.66 19.46
CA ALA A 618 -14.53 13.62 20.54
C ALA A 618 -13.41 13.47 21.59
N ILE A 619 -13.32 14.47 22.46
CA ILE A 619 -12.48 14.41 23.67
C ILE A 619 -13.14 13.45 24.67
N GLY A 620 -12.34 12.62 25.36
CA GLY A 620 -12.82 11.79 26.47
C GLY A 620 -13.57 12.62 27.53
N GLY A 621 -14.69 12.10 28.03
CA GLY A 621 -15.57 12.78 28.99
C GLY A 621 -16.59 13.75 28.37
N THR A 622 -16.62 13.93 27.05
CA THR A 622 -17.56 14.85 26.39
C THR A 622 -19.00 14.35 26.51
N ALA A 623 -19.86 15.08 27.22
CA ALA A 623 -21.29 14.74 27.36
C ALA A 623 -22.02 14.74 25.99
N GLY A 624 -23.03 13.87 25.84
CA GLY A 624 -23.79 13.74 24.59
C GLY A 624 -23.01 13.11 23.43
N THR A 625 -21.92 12.40 23.73
CA THR A 625 -21.15 11.57 22.78
C THR A 625 -20.99 10.16 23.33
N ASN A 626 -20.54 9.25 22.48
CA ASN A 626 -20.02 7.94 22.87
C ASN A 626 -18.73 8.01 23.71
N CYS A 627 -18.18 9.20 23.97
CA CYS A 627 -16.99 9.43 24.80
C CYS A 627 -17.28 9.88 26.22
N ALA A 628 -18.55 10.01 26.62
CA ALA A 628 -18.93 10.53 27.94
C ALA A 628 -18.30 9.77 29.13
N SER A 629 -18.09 8.45 29.00
CA SER A 629 -17.48 7.60 30.03
C SER A 629 -16.03 7.18 29.73
N ALA A 630 -15.51 7.54 28.56
CA ALA A 630 -14.17 7.15 28.12
C ALA A 630 -13.14 8.24 28.46
N SER A 631 -11.93 7.86 28.88
CA SER A 631 -10.84 8.82 29.11
C SER A 631 -10.16 9.29 27.82
N GLY A 632 -10.29 8.52 26.75
CA GLY A 632 -9.67 8.76 25.44
C GLY A 632 -8.26 8.15 25.30
N ALA A 633 -7.87 7.90 24.06
CA ALA A 633 -6.53 7.46 23.67
C ALA A 633 -5.53 8.62 23.78
N LEU A 634 -4.36 8.36 24.38
CA LEU A 634 -3.28 9.35 24.54
C LEU A 634 -2.45 9.51 23.27
#